data_AF-A0A1H6RM71-F1
#
_entry.id   AF-A0A1H6RM71-F1
#
_cell.length_a   1.000
_cell.length_b   1.000
_cell.length_c   1.000
_cell.angle_alpha   90.00
_cell.angle_beta   90.00
_cell.angle_gamma   90.00
#
_symmetry.space_group_name_H-M   'P 1'
#
loop_
_entity.id
_entity.type
_entity.pdbx_description
1 polymer ?
#
loop_
_entity_poly.entity_id
_entity_poly.type
_entity_poly.pdbx_seq_one_letter_code
_entity_poly.pdbx_strand_id
1 'polypeptide(L)'
;MTYSEDEPSVLTHTTEYRYLIKCKEKTVGLDVMDQDILFNADGDIDCPIDVVLHKNGYTFSDLMTWDAKEIQFVELSNKRINIIRKIPLNINL
;
A
#
# COMPACT_ATOMS: atom_id res chain seq x y z
N MET A 1 -30.48 -32.71 -10.45
CA MET A 1 -29.08 -32.57 -10.02
C MET A 1 -28.79 -31.09 -10.06
N THR A 2 -28.69 -30.47 -8.88
CA THR A 2 -28.44 -29.04 -8.71
C THR A 2 -26.99 -28.77 -9.10
N TYR A 3 -26.80 -27.99 -10.16
CA TYR A 3 -25.52 -27.35 -10.45
C TYR A 3 -25.45 -26.12 -9.55
N SER A 4 -24.65 -26.22 -8.50
CA SER A 4 -24.19 -25.06 -7.75
C SER A 4 -22.89 -24.64 -8.40
N GLU A 5 -23.00 -23.77 -9.40
CA GLU A 5 -21.85 -23.09 -10.00
C GLU A 5 -21.32 -22.03 -9.02
N ASP A 6 -20.01 -22.09 -8.80
CA ASP A 6 -19.12 -21.08 -8.27
C ASP A 6 -19.62 -19.64 -8.44
N GLU A 7 -19.70 -18.91 -7.32
CA GLU A 7 -19.15 -17.57 -7.24
C GLU A 7 -18.49 -17.48 -5.85
N PRO A 8 -17.14 -17.49 -5.73
CA PRO A 8 -16.58 -16.88 -4.55
C PRO A 8 -17.09 -15.45 -4.57
N SER A 9 -17.86 -15.07 -3.56
CA SER A 9 -18.23 -13.69 -3.31
C SER A 9 -16.92 -12.89 -3.28
N VAL A 10 -16.54 -12.35 -4.44
CA VAL A 10 -15.47 -11.38 -4.59
C VAL A 10 -16.05 -10.19 -3.86
N LEU A 11 -15.82 -10.16 -2.56
CA LEU A 11 -16.01 -8.97 -1.75
C LEU A 11 -15.10 -7.97 -2.43
N THR A 12 -15.66 -7.22 -3.38
CA THR A 12 -15.13 -5.96 -3.88
C THR A 12 -15.21 -5.00 -2.69
N HIS A 13 -14.43 -5.30 -1.67
CA HIS A 13 -14.01 -4.36 -0.68
C HIS A 13 -13.30 -3.29 -1.49
N THR A 14 -13.99 -2.18 -1.76
CA THR A 14 -13.40 -0.91 -2.19
C THR A 14 -12.51 -0.43 -1.05
N THR A 15 -11.42 -1.15 -0.91
CA THR A 15 -10.39 -0.91 0.06
C THR A 15 -9.28 -0.28 -0.73
N GLU A 16 -9.20 1.04 -0.62
CA GLU A 16 -8.19 1.83 -1.30
C GLU A 16 -6.94 1.80 -0.43
N TYR A 17 -5.79 1.49 -1.01
CA TYR A 17 -4.56 1.48 -0.25
C TYR A 17 -3.71 2.66 -0.66
N ARG A 18 -2.98 3.21 0.30
CA ARG A 18 -2.16 4.40 0.07
C ARG A 18 -0.90 4.34 0.89
N TYR A 19 0.22 4.68 0.28
CA TYR A 19 1.45 4.93 1.00
C TYR A 19 1.56 6.42 1.30
N LEU A 20 1.72 6.75 2.59
CA LEU A 20 1.99 8.09 3.07
C LEU A 20 3.45 8.17 3.50
N ILE A 21 4.26 8.82 2.68
CA ILE A 21 5.67 9.07 2.94
C ILE A 21 5.78 10.40 3.67
N LYS A 22 6.05 10.36 4.96
CA LYS A 22 6.32 11.55 5.77
C LYS A 22 7.77 11.96 5.60
N CYS A 23 7.96 13.13 5.02
CA CYS A 23 9.24 13.79 4.91
C CYS A 23 9.35 14.91 5.94
N LYS A 24 10.53 15.51 6.08
CA LYS A 24 10.73 16.62 7.01
C LYS A 24 9.86 17.85 6.69
N GLU A 25 9.67 18.15 5.41
CA GLU A 25 8.95 19.36 4.95
C GLU A 25 7.64 19.08 4.22
N LYS A 26 7.39 17.84 3.78
CA LYS A 26 6.18 17.48 3.03
C LYS A 26 5.74 16.05 3.30
N THR A 27 4.49 15.73 2.98
CA THR A 27 4.01 14.34 2.93
C THR A 27 3.71 13.98 1.49
N VAL A 28 4.32 12.90 0.99
CA VAL A 28 4.02 12.38 -0.35
C VAL A 28 3.07 11.21 -0.22
N GLY A 29 1.89 11.32 -0.83
CA GLY A 29 0.91 10.25 -0.90
C GLY A 29 1.04 9.52 -2.23
N LEU A 30 1.41 8.24 -2.19
CA LEU A 30 1.39 7.35 -3.36
C LEU A 30 0.14 6.50 -3.32
N ASP A 31 -0.58 6.49 -4.43
CA ASP A 31 -1.77 5.67 -4.60
C ASP A 31 -1.36 4.22 -4.90
N VAL A 32 -1.95 3.27 -4.18
CA VAL A 32 -1.72 1.85 -4.38
C VAL A 32 -2.95 1.28 -5.07
N MET A 33 -2.75 0.82 -6.30
CA MET A 33 -3.83 0.14 -7.00
C MET A 33 -4.02 -1.24 -6.40
N ASP A 34 -5.28 -1.67 -6.30
CA ASP A 34 -5.70 -2.99 -5.83
C ASP A 34 -4.97 -4.14 -6.53
N GLN A 35 -4.61 -3.95 -7.80
CA GLN A 35 -3.84 -4.92 -8.59
C GLN A 35 -2.40 -5.15 -8.09
N ASP A 36 -1.82 -4.21 -7.35
CA ASP A 36 -0.48 -4.33 -6.76
C ASP A 36 -0.49 -4.97 -5.38
N ILE A 37 -1.68 -5.32 -4.89
CA ILE A 37 -1.90 -5.86 -3.57
C ILE A 37 -1.93 -7.37 -3.69
N LEU A 38 -0.84 -7.99 -3.28
CA LEU A 38 -0.73 -9.43 -3.30
C LEU A 38 -1.19 -9.93 -1.95
N PHE A 39 -2.21 -10.78 -1.95
CA PHE A 39 -2.55 -11.54 -0.76
C PHE A 39 -1.60 -12.73 -0.69
N ASN A 40 -0.79 -12.78 0.37
CA ASN A 40 0.07 -13.94 0.58
C ASN A 40 -0.79 -15.15 1.01
N ALA A 41 -0.17 -16.33 1.00
CA ALA A 41 -0.85 -17.59 1.35
C ALA A 41 -1.32 -17.68 2.83
N ASP A 42 -0.91 -16.73 3.67
CA ASP A 42 -1.33 -16.60 5.07
C ASP A 42 -2.56 -15.67 5.22
N GLY A 43 -3.00 -15.03 4.13
CA GLY A 43 -4.08 -14.03 4.15
C GLY A 43 -3.63 -12.63 4.56
N ASP A 44 -2.32 -12.42 4.70
CA ASP A 44 -1.71 -11.13 4.94
C ASP A 44 -1.52 -10.36 3.61
N ILE A 45 -1.69 -9.06 3.69
CA ILE A 45 -1.47 -8.16 2.57
C ILE A 45 0.03 -7.95 2.39
N ASP A 46 0.57 -8.50 1.32
CA ASP A 46 1.94 -8.29 0.88
C ASP A 46 1.95 -7.30 -0.30
N CYS A 47 2.30 -6.05 0.00
CA CYS A 47 2.51 -5.04 -1.03
C CYS A 47 3.95 -4.52 -0.90
N PRO A 48 4.85 -4.87 -1.84
CA PRO A 48 6.18 -4.28 -1.87
C PRO A 48 6.08 -2.83 -2.31
N ILE A 49 6.52 -1.91 -1.45
CA ILE A 49 6.53 -0.48 -1.78
C ILE A 49 7.35 -0.15 -3.02
N ASP A 50 8.34 -0.99 -3.35
CA ASP A 50 9.12 -0.91 -4.59
C ASP A 50 8.23 -0.90 -5.84
N VAL A 51 7.24 -1.80 -5.88
CA VAL A 51 6.29 -1.90 -7.00
C VAL A 51 5.41 -0.66 -7.07
N VAL A 52 4.90 -0.19 -5.93
CA VAL A 52 4.06 1.02 -5.86
C VAL A 52 4.83 2.26 -6.31
N LEU A 53 6.05 2.43 -5.82
CA LEU A 53 6.96 3.52 -6.22
C LEU A 53 7.13 3.48 -7.74
N HIS A 54 7.58 2.34 -8.27
CA HIS A 54 7.85 2.18 -9.69
C HIS A 54 6.62 2.47 -10.55
N LYS A 55 5.43 2.02 -10.12
CA LYS A 55 4.17 2.25 -10.84
C LYS A 55 3.71 3.70 -10.83
N ASN A 56 4.00 4.42 -9.75
CA ASN A 56 3.78 5.86 -9.66
C ASN A 56 4.90 6.68 -10.34
N GLY A 57 5.90 6.02 -10.94
CA GLY A 57 7.04 6.67 -11.59
C GLY A 57 8.10 7.23 -10.63
N TYR A 58 8.05 6.80 -9.37
CA TYR A 58 9.02 7.17 -8.34
C TYR A 58 9.97 6.01 -8.05
N THR A 59 11.11 6.33 -7.46
CA THR A 59 12.08 5.32 -7.02
C THR A 59 12.41 5.49 -5.54
N PHE A 60 13.06 4.50 -4.94
CA PHE A 60 13.64 4.68 -3.61
C PHE A 60 14.61 5.88 -3.54
N SER A 61 15.24 6.25 -4.65
CA SER A 61 16.09 7.44 -4.73
C SER A 61 15.28 8.74 -4.56
N ASP A 62 14.02 8.78 -5.00
CA ASP A 62 13.11 9.91 -4.72
C ASP A 62 12.80 10.02 -3.23
N LEU A 63 12.57 8.88 -2.56
CA LEU A 63 12.38 8.86 -1.10
C LEU A 63 13.60 9.42 -0.37
N MET A 64 14.81 9.07 -0.83
CA MET A 64 16.07 9.63 -0.31
C MET A 64 16.15 11.13 -0.60
N THR A 65 15.80 11.56 -1.82
CA THR A 65 15.79 12.98 -2.22
C THR A 65 14.77 13.79 -1.41
N TRP A 66 13.67 13.18 -1.01
CA TRP A 66 12.63 13.83 -0.21
C TRP A 66 12.94 13.82 1.28
N ASP A 67 14.03 13.18 1.73
CA ASP A 67 14.35 13.06 3.15
C ASP A 67 13.18 12.39 3.90
N ALA A 68 12.66 11.29 3.32
CA ALA A 68 11.57 10.51 3.89
C ALA A 68 11.98 9.91 5.24
N LYS A 69 11.25 10.27 6.30
CA LYS A 69 11.48 9.78 7.67
C LYS A 69 10.71 8.52 7.98
N GLU A 70 9.49 8.44 7.48
CA GLU A 70 8.60 7.32 7.76
C GLU A 70 7.67 7.11 6.58
N ILE A 71 7.43 5.85 6.25
CA ILE A 71 6.44 5.46 5.27
C ILE A 71 5.33 4.69 5.97
N GLN A 72 4.10 5.18 5.84
CA GLN A 72 2.92 4.57 6.43
C GLN A 72 2.08 3.97 5.31
N PHE A 73 1.98 2.65 5.28
CA PHE A 73 1.01 1.96 4.45
C PHE A 73 -0.34 1.98 5.16
N VAL A 74 -1.29 2.68 4.56
CA VAL A 74 -2.63 2.81 5.07
C VAL A 74 -3.62 2.18 4.13
N GLU A 75 -4.62 1.56 4.73
CA GLU A 75 -5.80 1.02 4.09
C GLU A 75 -6.96 1.96 4.40
N LEU A 76 -7.63 2.43 3.37
CA LEU A 76 -8.89 3.16 3.44
C LEU A 76 -10.02 2.17 3.17
N SER A 77 -10.52 1.57 4.25
CA SER A 77 -11.68 0.69 4.24
C SER A 77 -12.85 1.37 4.94
N ASN A 78 -14.02 1.44 4.29
CA ASN A 78 -15.28 1.82 4.95
C ASN A 78 -15.21 3.17 5.70
N LYS A 79 -14.61 4.20 5.07
CA LYS A 79 -14.33 5.54 5.66
C LYS A 79 -13.41 5.54 6.89
N ARG A 80 -12.71 4.45 7.17
CA ARG A 80 -11.69 4.37 8.22
C ARG A 80 -10.33 4.24 7.58
N ILE A 81 -9.35 4.93 8.17
CA ILE A 81 -7.94 4.81 7.80
C ILE A 81 -7.34 3.82 8.78
N ASN A 82 -6.98 2.63 8.29
CA ASN A 82 -6.27 1.62 9.06
C ASN A 82 -4.82 1.62 8.64
N ILE A 83 -3.89 1.70 9.61
CA ILE A 83 -2.47 1.67 9.27
C ILE A 83 -2.03 0.21 9.27
N ILE A 84 -1.85 -0.35 8.08
CA ILE A 84 -1.45 -1.74 7.88
C ILE A 84 0.00 -1.94 8.30
N ARG A 85 0.88 -1.06 7.83
CA ARG A 85 2.31 -1.21 8.06
C ARG A 85 2.99 0.15 8.15
N LYS A 86 3.93 0.30 9.08
CA LYS A 86 4.79 1.48 9.18
C LYS A 86 6.21 1.04 8.95
N ILE A 87 6.86 1.65 7.98
CA ILE A 87 8.26 1.42 7.67
C ILE A 87 9.01 2.71 8.05
N PRO A 88 9.68 2.74 9.21
CA PRO A 88 10.54 3.87 9.55
C PRO A 88 11.72 3.88 8.58
N LEU A 89 11.81 4.90 7.74
CA LEU A 89 13.03 5.17 6.97
C LEU A 89 13.97 5.93 7.90
N ASN A 90 14.67 5.19 8.75
CA ASN A 90 15.78 5.75 9.50
C ASN A 90 16.98 5.85 8.55
N ILE A 91 16.94 6.80 7.62
CA ILE A 91 18.06 7.16 6.76
C ILE A 91 19.13 7.78 7.67
N ASN A 92 19.90 6.93 8.35
CA ASN A 92 21.12 7.33 9.03
C ASN A 92 22.17 7.43 7.94
N LEU A 93 22.32 8.62 7.38
CA LEU A 93 23.42 8.96 6.48
C LEU A 93 24.61 9.46 7.30
#